data_AF-A0A950RJ11-F1
#
_entry.id   AF-A0A950RJ11-F1
#
_cell.length_a   1.000
_cell.length_b   1.000
_cell.length_c   1.000
_cell.angle_alpha   90.00
_cell.angle_beta   90.00
_cell.angle_gamma   90.00
#
_symmetry.space_group_name_H-M   'P 1'
#
loop_
_entity.id
_entity.type
_entity.pdbx_description
1 polymer ?
#
loop_
_entity_poly.entity_id
_entity_poly.type
_entity_poly.pdbx_seq_one_letter_code
_entity_poly.pdbx_strand_id
1 'polypeptide(L)'
;CWPERYNAMAHQELDEAFCPQVNNGHVLDQTVWNTDFEPGTDRLSVGGREHLNYLSRRRPAPDPTIYLQTAQDVPGGYDPEHLERYVEYRNHLDGQRIQAVQKYLMAYNAGRNVNFNVVVHDPPEVGLSGVPANISIQKMNLGAQGILPAAPSLGGGAGGGGGAAGG
;
A
#
# COMPACT_ATOMS: atom_id res chain seq x y z
N CYS A 1 22.05 -8.89 -31.89
CA CYS A 1 20.64 -9.16 -31.54
C CYS A 1 20.43 -10.39 -30.64
N TRP A 2 21.49 -11.11 -30.29
CA TRP A 2 21.66 -11.83 -29.01
C TRP A 2 22.95 -11.26 -28.40
N PRO A 3 23.04 -11.00 -27.08
CA PRO A 3 22.11 -11.32 -25.99
C PRO A 3 21.14 -10.20 -25.58
N GLU A 4 21.23 -9.01 -26.18
CA GLU A 4 20.58 -7.79 -25.67
C GLU A 4 19.04 -7.90 -25.53
N ARG A 5 18.36 -8.60 -26.46
CA ARG A 5 16.90 -8.77 -26.43
C ARG A 5 16.43 -9.64 -25.25
N TYR A 6 17.16 -10.69 -24.92
CA TYR A 6 16.80 -11.59 -23.82
C TYR A 6 17.08 -10.93 -22.48
N ASN A 7 18.17 -10.17 -22.38
CA ASN A 7 18.45 -9.37 -21.20
C ASN A 7 17.36 -8.32 -20.96
N ALA A 8 16.91 -7.61 -22.01
CA ALA A 8 15.83 -6.64 -21.88
C ALA A 8 14.50 -7.28 -21.43
N MET A 9 14.17 -8.48 -21.94
CA MET A 9 12.97 -9.21 -21.55
C MET A 9 13.04 -9.69 -20.10
N ALA A 10 14.18 -10.23 -19.68
CA ALA A 10 14.40 -10.65 -18.29
C ALA A 10 14.36 -9.46 -17.31
N HIS A 11 14.89 -8.29 -17.69
CA HIS A 11 14.75 -7.06 -16.90
C HIS A 11 13.29 -6.63 -16.78
N GLN A 12 12.55 -6.65 -17.89
CA GLN A 12 11.12 -6.29 -17.88
C GLN A 12 10.30 -7.22 -16.98
N GLU A 13 10.54 -8.52 -17.03
CA GLU A 13 9.84 -9.50 -16.18
C GLU A 13 10.11 -9.29 -14.68
N LEU A 14 11.35 -8.93 -14.33
CA LEU A 14 11.71 -8.60 -12.95
C LEU A 14 11.08 -7.27 -12.52
N ASP A 15 11.24 -6.22 -13.34
CA ASP A 15 10.73 -4.89 -13.02
C ASP A 15 9.20 -4.91 -12.86
N GLU A 16 8.48 -5.63 -13.73
CA GLU A 16 7.01 -5.79 -13.66
C GLU A 16 6.56 -6.44 -12.35
N ALA A 17 7.33 -7.41 -11.82
CA ALA A 17 7.02 -8.04 -10.55
C ALA A 17 7.24 -7.09 -9.35
N PHE A 18 8.26 -6.22 -9.39
CA PHE A 18 8.58 -5.31 -8.29
C PHE A 18 7.82 -3.98 -8.33
N CYS A 19 7.41 -3.51 -9.51
CA CYS A 19 6.68 -2.25 -9.69
C CYS A 19 5.47 -2.10 -8.77
N PRO A 20 4.57 -3.10 -8.60
CA PRO A 20 3.44 -3.00 -7.68
C PRO A 20 3.86 -2.80 -6.23
N GLN A 21 4.92 -3.48 -5.79
CA GLN A 21 5.42 -3.36 -4.42
C GLN A 21 6.03 -1.98 -4.16
N VAL A 22 6.80 -1.46 -5.11
CA VAL A 22 7.38 -0.11 -5.04
C VAL A 22 6.28 0.94 -5.02
N ASN A 23 5.27 0.81 -5.89
CA ASN A 23 4.13 1.73 -5.92
C ASN A 23 3.34 1.73 -4.62
N ASN A 24 3.08 0.54 -4.04
CA ASN A 24 2.40 0.45 -2.75
C ASN A 24 3.23 1.10 -1.63
N GLY A 25 4.55 0.89 -1.63
CA GLY A 25 5.46 1.55 -0.68
C GLY A 25 5.43 3.07 -0.83
N HIS A 26 5.41 3.56 -2.07
CA HIS A 26 5.30 4.98 -2.37
C HIS A 26 3.99 5.60 -1.87
N VAL A 27 2.85 4.91 -2.04
CA VAL A 27 1.55 5.36 -1.52
C VAL A 27 1.60 5.48 0.00
N LEU A 28 2.11 4.47 0.71
CA LEU A 28 2.20 4.46 2.18
C LEU A 28 3.05 5.62 2.71
N ASP A 29 4.15 5.88 2.03
CA ASP A 29 5.12 6.92 2.39
C ASP A 29 4.64 8.34 2.03
N GLN A 30 3.71 8.48 1.09
CA GLN A 30 2.98 9.72 0.78
C GLN A 30 1.67 9.87 1.56
N THR A 31 1.33 8.92 2.43
CA THR A 31 0.08 8.93 3.20
C THR A 31 0.23 9.76 4.46
N VAL A 32 -0.61 10.78 4.61
CA VAL A 32 -0.85 11.49 5.87
C VAL A 32 -1.81 10.67 6.72
N TRP A 33 -1.37 10.32 7.91
CA TRP A 33 -2.07 9.39 8.80
C TRP A 33 -2.98 10.16 9.77
N ASN A 34 -3.95 9.46 10.36
CA ASN A 34 -4.82 10.06 11.39
C ASN A 34 -4.02 10.58 12.61
N THR A 35 -2.83 10.03 12.88
CA THR A 35 -1.90 10.47 13.93
C THR A 35 -1.26 11.85 13.66
N ASP A 36 -1.30 12.33 12.41
CA ASP A 36 -0.81 13.65 12.03
C ASP A 36 -1.78 14.78 12.43
N PHE A 37 -2.97 14.43 12.89
CA PHE A 37 -4.00 15.35 13.37
C PHE A 37 -4.26 15.18 14.87
N GLU A 38 -4.80 16.23 15.49
CA GLU A 38 -5.36 16.12 16.83
C GLU A 38 -6.68 15.30 16.77
N PRO A 39 -6.92 14.38 17.71
CA PRO A 39 -8.06 13.46 17.65
C PRO A 39 -9.42 14.16 17.52
N GLY A 40 -10.23 13.72 16.57
CA GLY A 40 -11.56 14.24 16.27
C GLY A 40 -11.56 15.63 15.62
N THR A 41 -10.43 16.10 15.12
CA THR A 41 -10.30 17.44 14.53
C THR A 41 -9.51 17.44 13.22
N ASP A 42 -9.54 18.59 12.54
CA ASP A 42 -8.75 18.93 11.34
C ASP A 42 -7.42 19.62 11.67
N ARG A 43 -7.11 19.81 12.95
CA ARG A 43 -5.91 20.53 13.39
C ARG A 43 -4.68 19.63 13.25
N LEU A 44 -3.70 20.08 12.48
CA LEU A 44 -2.41 19.40 12.34
C LEU A 44 -1.62 19.43 13.66
N SER A 45 -1.12 18.26 14.05
CA SER A 45 -0.24 18.10 15.21
C SER A 45 1.17 18.64 14.92
N VAL A 46 2.07 18.63 15.91
CA VAL A 46 3.49 18.94 15.67
C VAL A 46 4.10 17.91 14.71
N GLY A 47 3.78 16.63 14.90
CA GLY A 47 4.25 15.54 14.04
C GLY A 47 3.76 15.68 12.61
N GLY A 48 2.47 15.94 12.42
CA GLY A 48 1.87 16.11 11.09
C GLY A 48 2.44 17.28 10.31
N ARG A 49 2.74 18.40 10.99
CA ARG A 49 3.43 19.54 10.34
C ARG A 49 4.83 19.16 9.87
N GLU A 50 5.60 18.46 10.69
CA GLU A 50 6.94 18.04 10.29
C GLU A 50 6.91 16.99 9.18
N HIS A 51 5.91 16.10 9.20
CA HIS A 51 5.68 15.15 8.12
C HIS A 51 5.39 15.88 6.79
N LEU A 52 4.50 16.86 6.77
CA LEU A 52 4.23 17.67 5.58
C LEU A 52 5.45 18.50 5.13
N ASN A 53 6.26 18.99 6.06
CA ASN A 53 7.54 19.64 5.75
C ASN A 53 8.50 18.68 5.05
N TYR A 54 8.57 17.45 5.53
CA TYR A 54 9.38 16.41 4.91
C TYR A 54 8.92 16.13 3.47
N LEU A 55 7.62 15.92 3.24
CA LEU A 55 7.06 15.66 1.91
C LEU A 55 7.32 16.80 0.92
N SER A 56 7.09 18.05 1.34
CA SER A 56 7.32 19.23 0.49
C SER A 56 8.79 19.48 0.12
N ARG A 57 9.74 18.90 0.87
CA ARG A 57 11.18 19.09 0.67
C ARG A 57 11.86 17.88 0.03
N ARG A 58 11.09 16.91 -0.46
CA ARG A 58 11.62 15.73 -1.14
C ARG A 58 12.39 16.09 -2.40
N ARG A 59 13.43 15.28 -2.66
CA ARG A 59 14.30 15.39 -3.83
C ARG A 59 14.07 14.18 -4.74
N PRO A 60 14.19 14.32 -6.07
CA PRO A 60 14.62 15.52 -6.82
C PRO A 60 13.57 16.64 -6.89
N ALA A 61 12.29 16.30 -6.76
CA ALA A 61 11.17 17.24 -6.64
C ALA A 61 10.15 16.66 -5.65
N PRO A 62 9.33 17.51 -4.99
CA PRO A 62 8.20 17.03 -4.20
C PRO A 62 7.18 16.34 -5.09
N ASP A 63 6.58 15.26 -4.58
CA ASP A 63 5.46 14.62 -5.24
C ASP A 63 4.20 15.49 -5.04
N PRO A 64 3.48 15.86 -6.11
CA PRO A 64 2.23 16.60 -5.97
C PRO A 64 1.09 15.75 -5.40
N THR A 65 1.17 14.42 -5.38
CA THR A 65 0.08 13.56 -4.92
C THR A 65 0.29 13.16 -3.47
N ILE A 66 -0.63 13.58 -2.61
CA ILE A 66 -0.65 13.23 -1.19
C ILE A 66 -1.88 12.40 -0.91
N TYR A 67 -1.69 11.30 -0.20
CA TYR A 67 -2.78 10.44 0.22
C TYR A 67 -3.21 10.78 1.64
N LEU A 68 -4.50 10.82 1.89
CA LEU A 68 -5.06 11.07 3.22
C LEU A 68 -5.82 9.83 3.67
N GLN A 69 -5.46 9.29 4.83
CA GLN A 69 -6.21 8.22 5.48
C GLN A 69 -7.60 8.72 5.85
N THR A 70 -8.63 7.88 5.65
CA THR A 70 -9.99 8.21 6.06
C THR A 70 -10.04 8.44 7.56
N ALA A 71 -10.80 9.44 8.00
CA ALA A 71 -11.01 9.72 9.41
C ALA A 71 -11.70 8.52 10.09
N GLN A 72 -11.06 7.95 11.12
CA GLN A 72 -11.64 6.88 11.93
C GLN A 72 -12.00 7.35 13.34
N ASP A 73 -11.53 8.54 13.72
CA ASP A 73 -11.63 9.17 15.02
C ASP A 73 -12.88 10.06 15.17
N VAL A 74 -14.02 9.57 14.68
CA VAL A 74 -15.30 10.30 14.73
C VAL A 74 -15.80 10.42 16.18
N PRO A 75 -16.13 11.64 16.66
CA PRO A 75 -16.72 11.84 17.98
C PRO A 75 -18.02 11.04 18.15
N GLY A 76 -18.09 10.20 19.19
CA GLY A 76 -19.25 9.32 19.44
C GLY A 76 -19.07 7.89 18.94
N GLY A 77 -18.02 7.59 18.18
CA GLY A 77 -17.68 6.24 17.75
C GLY A 77 -18.69 5.61 16.79
N TYR A 78 -18.58 4.30 16.61
CA TYR A 78 -19.50 3.52 15.78
C TYR A 78 -20.77 3.18 16.58
N ASP A 79 -21.90 3.77 16.19
CA ASP A 79 -23.22 3.43 16.72
C ASP A 79 -24.02 2.64 15.65
N PRO A 80 -24.36 1.35 15.90
CA PRO A 80 -25.12 0.55 14.95
C PRO A 80 -26.54 1.06 14.70
N GLU A 81 -27.11 1.88 15.62
CA GLU A 81 -28.46 2.43 15.47
C GLU A 81 -28.50 3.68 14.58
N HIS A 82 -27.36 4.37 14.43
CA HIS A 82 -27.27 5.64 13.69
C HIS A 82 -26.06 5.67 12.73
N LEU A 83 -25.92 4.63 11.91
CA LEU A 83 -24.82 4.47 10.94
C LEU A 83 -24.67 5.67 9.99
N GLU A 84 -25.79 6.26 9.56
CA GLU A 84 -25.79 7.37 8.61
C GLU A 84 -25.02 8.58 9.14
N ARG A 85 -25.21 8.92 10.42
CA ARG A 85 -24.52 10.03 11.08
C ARG A 85 -23.01 9.80 11.09
N TYR A 86 -22.56 8.57 11.35
CA TYR A 86 -21.14 8.24 11.36
C TYR A 86 -20.50 8.49 9.99
N VAL A 87 -21.16 8.09 8.91
CA VAL A 87 -20.66 8.31 7.54
C VAL A 87 -20.62 9.80 7.19
N GLU A 88 -21.67 10.55 7.55
CA GLU A 88 -21.72 11.99 7.32
C GLU A 88 -20.60 12.73 8.06
N TYR A 89 -20.41 12.45 9.35
CA TYR A 89 -19.35 13.07 10.15
C TYR A 89 -17.97 12.72 9.62
N ARG A 90 -17.75 11.47 9.21
CA ARG A 90 -16.48 11.06 8.62
C ARG A 90 -16.17 11.84 7.35
N ASN A 91 -17.11 11.87 6.40
CA ASN A 91 -16.92 12.60 5.14
C ASN A 91 -16.71 14.10 5.37
N HIS A 92 -17.40 14.67 6.37
CA HIS A 92 -17.22 16.05 6.77
C HIS A 92 -15.80 16.31 7.28
N LEU A 93 -15.30 15.43 8.16
CA LEU A 93 -13.99 15.54 8.76
C LEU A 93 -12.87 15.33 7.72
N ASP A 94 -13.04 14.37 6.81
CA ASP A 94 -12.13 14.16 5.67
C ASP A 94 -12.03 15.44 4.82
N GLY A 95 -13.17 16.07 4.49
CA GLY A 95 -13.20 17.32 3.75
C GLY A 95 -12.47 18.46 4.47
N GLN A 96 -12.59 18.55 5.80
CA GLN A 96 -11.85 19.54 6.60
C GLN A 96 -10.35 19.27 6.63
N ARG A 97 -9.94 18.00 6.82
CA ARG A 97 -8.52 17.59 6.81
C ARG A 97 -7.86 17.86 5.47
N ILE A 98 -8.53 17.57 4.36
CA ILE A 98 -8.06 17.91 3.01
C ILE A 98 -7.78 19.42 2.91
N GLN A 99 -8.73 20.25 3.34
CA GLN A 99 -8.55 21.71 3.30
C GLN A 99 -7.42 22.17 4.22
N ALA A 100 -7.27 21.59 5.41
CA ALA A 100 -6.20 21.93 6.35
C ALA A 100 -4.82 21.62 5.77
N VAL A 101 -4.64 20.44 5.16
CA VAL A 101 -3.39 20.04 4.50
C VAL A 101 -3.08 20.95 3.32
N GLN A 102 -4.07 21.22 2.45
CA GLN A 102 -3.89 22.12 1.31
C GLN A 102 -3.49 23.53 1.75
N LYS A 103 -4.20 24.10 2.73
CA LYS A 103 -3.89 25.42 3.29
C LYS A 103 -2.47 25.46 3.86
N TYR A 104 -2.06 24.43 4.60
CA TYR A 104 -0.73 24.35 5.19
C TYR A 104 0.36 24.30 4.10
N LEU A 105 0.22 23.42 3.11
CA LEU A 105 1.20 23.26 2.05
C LEU A 105 1.31 24.48 1.14
N MET A 106 0.19 25.15 0.84
CA MET A 106 0.18 26.41 0.10
C MET A 106 0.90 27.51 0.88
N ALA A 107 0.67 27.61 2.19
CA ALA A 107 1.35 28.59 3.03
C ALA A 107 2.85 28.30 3.18
N TYR A 108 3.22 27.03 3.39
CA TYR A 108 4.60 26.61 3.57
C TYR A 108 5.45 26.77 2.30
N ASN A 109 4.86 26.45 1.14
CA ASN A 109 5.52 26.57 -0.16
C ASN A 109 5.28 27.93 -0.82
N ALA A 110 4.92 28.96 -0.07
CA ALA A 110 4.81 30.32 -0.61
C ALA A 110 6.14 30.71 -1.29
N GLY A 111 6.12 30.87 -2.61
CA GLY A 111 7.31 31.13 -3.44
C GLY A 111 7.81 29.94 -4.27
N ARG A 112 7.27 28.73 -4.07
CA ARG A 112 7.42 27.56 -4.94
C ARG A 112 6.04 27.06 -5.34
N ASN A 113 5.65 27.30 -6.59
CA ASN A 113 4.35 26.87 -7.11
C ASN A 113 4.36 25.36 -7.38
N VAL A 114 4.12 24.56 -6.33
CA VAL A 114 3.81 23.13 -6.43
C VAL A 114 2.34 22.97 -6.07
N ASN A 115 1.55 22.44 -7.01
CA ASN A 115 0.14 22.19 -6.77
C ASN A 115 -0.03 20.79 -6.18
N PHE A 116 -0.35 20.72 -4.89
CA PHE A 116 -0.58 19.44 -4.21
C PHE A 116 -2.02 18.99 -4.39
N ASN A 117 -2.20 17.80 -4.95
CA ASN A 117 -3.46 17.08 -5.01
C ASN A 117 -3.56 16.14 -3.80
N VAL A 118 -4.55 16.39 -2.95
CA VAL A 118 -4.80 15.56 -1.77
C VAL A 118 -5.96 14.61 -2.09
N VAL A 119 -5.69 13.31 -2.08
CA VAL A 119 -6.65 12.26 -2.42
C VAL A 119 -6.91 11.43 -1.17
N VAL A 120 -8.18 11.19 -0.85
CA VAL A 120 -8.53 10.26 0.22
C VAL A 120 -8.24 8.85 -0.26
N HIS A 121 -7.31 8.18 0.42
CA HIS A 121 -6.95 6.79 0.18
C HIS A 121 -6.71 6.15 1.54
N ASP A 122 -7.29 4.98 1.77
CA ASP A 122 -7.24 4.27 3.06
C ASP A 122 -6.34 3.03 2.98
N PRO A 123 -5.02 3.17 2.81
CA PRO A 123 -4.14 2.02 2.88
C PRO A 123 -4.04 1.56 4.34
N PRO A 124 -3.86 0.25 4.59
CA PRO A 124 -3.62 -0.24 5.95
C PRO A 124 -2.32 0.36 6.50
N GLU A 125 -2.34 0.71 7.78
CA GLU A 125 -1.16 1.23 8.47
C GLU A 125 0.03 0.28 8.40
N VAL A 126 1.23 0.86 8.28
CA VAL A 126 2.48 0.11 8.29
C VAL A 126 2.66 -0.58 9.65
N GLY A 127 2.61 -1.91 9.65
CA GLY A 127 2.85 -2.72 10.86
C GLY A 127 1.73 -3.69 11.24
N LEU A 128 0.54 -3.61 10.61
CA LEU A 128 -0.47 -4.66 10.73
C LEU A 128 -0.02 -5.91 9.92
N SER A 129 0.04 -7.04 10.62
CA SER A 129 0.61 -8.32 10.16
C SER A 129 0.34 -8.65 8.69
N GLY A 130 1.42 -8.73 7.90
CA GLY A 130 1.44 -9.06 6.48
C GLY A 130 1.12 -10.51 6.14
N VAL A 131 0.26 -11.21 6.89
CA VAL A 131 -0.25 -12.54 6.50
C VAL A 131 -0.82 -12.52 5.07
N PRO A 132 -1.60 -11.50 4.64
CA PRO A 132 -2.08 -11.43 3.26
C PRO A 132 -0.94 -11.19 2.24
N ALA A 133 0.05 -10.35 2.58
CA ALA A 133 1.20 -10.08 1.72
C ALA A 133 2.12 -11.31 1.57
N ASN A 134 2.31 -12.07 2.65
CA ASN A 134 3.08 -13.31 2.65
C ASN A 134 2.37 -14.41 1.83
N ILE A 135 1.04 -14.52 1.94
CA ILE A 135 0.24 -15.41 1.08
C ILE A 135 0.36 -15.01 -0.40
N SER A 136 0.38 -13.71 -0.70
CA SER A 136 0.55 -13.19 -2.06
C SER A 136 1.92 -13.54 -2.64
N ILE A 137 2.99 -13.35 -1.87
CA ILE A 137 4.36 -13.72 -2.26
C ILE A 137 4.51 -15.23 -2.40
N GLN A 138 3.94 -16.03 -1.49
CA GLN A 138 3.91 -17.49 -1.63
C GLN A 138 3.20 -17.92 -2.90
N LYS A 139 2.06 -17.32 -3.24
CA LYS A 139 1.34 -17.64 -4.48
C LYS A 139 2.09 -17.20 -5.72
N MET A 140 2.83 -16.09 -5.67
CA MET A 140 3.67 -15.63 -6.78
C MET A 140 4.88 -16.56 -6.98
N ASN A 141 5.54 -16.97 -5.90
CA ASN A 141 6.70 -17.90 -5.94
C ASN A 141 6.33 -19.36 -6.24
N LEU A 142 5.16 -19.83 -5.77
CA LEU A 142 4.70 -21.20 -5.99
C LEU A 142 3.83 -21.34 -7.26
N GLY A 143 3.23 -20.25 -7.73
CA GLY A 143 2.46 -20.22 -8.99
C GLY A 143 3.34 -20.25 -10.24
N ALA A 144 4.61 -19.87 -10.13
CA ALA A 144 5.61 -19.99 -11.19
C ALA A 144 6.15 -21.43 -11.37
N GLN A 145 5.48 -22.45 -10.81
CA GLN A 145 5.74 -23.83 -11.19
C GLN A 145 5.02 -24.13 -12.50
N GLY A 146 5.74 -23.97 -13.61
CA GLY A 146 5.31 -24.52 -14.89
C GLY A 146 4.98 -26.01 -14.70
N ILE A 147 3.76 -26.40 -15.05
CA ILE A 147 3.42 -27.80 -15.24
C ILE A 147 4.28 -28.27 -16.41
N LEU A 148 5.44 -28.85 -16.10
CA LEU A 148 6.00 -29.86 -16.99
C LEU A 148 4.97 -31.00 -16.97
N PRO A 149 4.31 -31.33 -18.09
CA PRO A 149 3.57 -32.58 -18.14
C PRO A 149 4.61 -33.67 -17.84
N ALA A 150 4.46 -34.31 -16.69
CA ALA A 150 5.22 -35.49 -16.35
C ALA A 150 5.05 -36.46 -17.52
N ALA A 151 6.13 -36.67 -18.27
CA ALA A 151 6.13 -37.60 -19.38
C ALA A 151 5.64 -38.97 -18.87
N PRO A 152 4.76 -39.66 -19.62
CA PRO A 152 4.28 -40.96 -19.20
C PRO A 152 5.46 -41.93 -19.18
N SER A 153 5.75 -42.43 -17.97
CA SER A 153 6.19 -43.79 -17.68
C SER A 153 6.73 -44.58 -18.88
N LEU A 154 8.06 -44.71 -18.96
CA LEU A 154 8.74 -45.74 -19.73
C LEU A 154 9.76 -46.47 -18.84
N GLY A 155 9.24 -47.51 -18.18
CA GLY A 155 9.88 -48.82 -18.02
C GLY A 155 11.23 -48.95 -17.32
N GLY A 156 11.24 -49.67 -16.19
CA GLY A 156 12.30 -50.64 -15.90
C GLY A 156 12.73 -50.75 -14.43
N GLY A 157 12.33 -51.83 -13.75
CA GLY A 157 13.20 -52.46 -12.74
C GLY A 157 12.71 -52.53 -11.29
N ALA A 158 11.81 -53.49 -11.04
CA ALA A 158 11.74 -54.41 -9.90
C ALA A 158 12.38 -54.05 -8.53
N GLY A 159 11.56 -54.15 -7.48
CA GLY A 159 12.00 -54.30 -6.08
C GLY A 159 10.81 -54.34 -5.10
N GLY A 160 10.09 -55.47 -5.05
CA GLY A 160 8.93 -55.66 -4.19
C GLY A 160 9.27 -55.87 -2.70
N GLY A 161 8.28 -55.64 -1.85
CA GLY A 161 8.32 -56.00 -0.44
C GLY A 161 7.12 -55.41 0.32
N GLY A 162 6.00 -56.14 0.29
CA GLY A 162 4.77 -55.78 1.01
C GLY A 162 4.86 -55.96 2.53
N GLY A 163 3.93 -55.33 3.24
CA GLY A 163 3.70 -55.55 4.66
C GLY A 163 2.64 -54.61 5.23
N ALA A 164 1.41 -55.10 5.35
CA ALA A 164 0.28 -54.43 5.98
C ALA A 164 0.22 -54.74 7.50
N ALA A 165 -0.15 -53.74 8.32
CA ALA A 165 -0.89 -53.80 9.61
C ALA A 165 -0.83 -52.38 10.21
N GLY A 166 -1.88 -51.71 10.70
CA GLY A 166 -3.08 -52.19 11.38
C GLY A 166 -2.89 -52.00 12.89
N GLY A 167 -3.45 -50.92 13.45
CA GLY A 167 -3.40 -50.56 14.88
C GLY A 167 -3.58 -49.07 15.12
#